data_AF-A0A7C5WB89-F1
#
_entry.id   AF-A0A7C5WB89-F1
#
_cell.length_a   1.000
_cell.length_b   1.000
_cell.length_c   1.000
_cell.angle_alpha   90.00
_cell.angle_beta   90.00
_cell.angle_gamma   90.00
#
_symmetry.space_group_name_H-M   'P 1'
#
loop_
_entity.id
_entity.type
_entity.pdbx_description
1 polymer ?
#
loop_
_entity_poly.entity_id
_entity_poly.type
_entity_poly.pdbx_seq_one_letter_code
_entity_poly.pdbx_strand_id
1 'polypeptide(L)'
;MKRGGMLGRRLTLILSSLLVLLNLLASNASATVKKETGLTLPRTYADMLLDDARTRRGAEAMELIKRSLILFPENPEAYFLMAEKSPALLALRYFLKGMYYSVVETWHLININAILVLSIAVAIFTSLALFSILRMPTTAALVIHEIIEDPRKVIFMTLLIPSILGFYFTIAAFLFFILSYVRKKTPVAAVTLFVLMVFSLFTFRFFNSYLKTLLSPDTRAIISVNTGESYSGALAFLKKHDDRYSMFSYGLALLKMNRLEEAKDVYERLSGKMNDDRVLINLSGVNLLLGNLKEAEELLQRVLDRKPSVSAYYNMSIIKREQLDFQKGDDYFTRAINLDFDRVTLYRELLSSEHLPMPMVETLKKPELLTIIISRTMKGIRADRKALVLPIYTVLLLILLALRQRKGKIPVKCKKCGKIYCPVCERRVSWRDICSDCFKNLVTLERNPEERIRTLLKTYEYQRKRRQILNLLSFLIPGYAILMSDRFARGVVIFSSIVFLLSIVFISGYFKVNIPSSDFLVLRLSSLALSIIIYVFTLLYVRKRVRKGWL
;
A
#
# COMPACT_ATOMS: atom_id res chain seq x y z
N MET A 1 19.89 -22.04 -36.74
CA MET A 1 20.17 -20.99 -35.74
C MET A 1 19.14 -19.85 -35.84
N LYS A 2 18.05 -19.86 -35.06
CA LYS A 2 17.12 -18.70 -34.90
C LYS A 2 16.02 -18.97 -33.83
N ARG A 3 16.36 -19.54 -32.67
CA ARG A 3 15.40 -19.80 -31.56
C ARG A 3 15.82 -19.29 -30.17
N GLY A 4 16.94 -18.58 -30.04
CA GLY A 4 17.40 -18.02 -28.75
C GLY A 4 16.80 -16.67 -28.35
N GLY A 5 16.17 -15.93 -29.28
CA GLY A 5 15.82 -14.52 -29.06
C GLY A 5 14.54 -14.24 -28.24
N MET A 6 13.64 -15.22 -28.10
CA MET A 6 12.33 -14.97 -27.47
C MET A 6 12.33 -15.21 -25.96
N LEU A 7 13.14 -16.17 -25.49
CA LEU A 7 13.40 -16.36 -24.06
C LEU A 7 14.25 -15.20 -23.52
N GLY A 8 15.26 -14.77 -24.28
CA GLY A 8 16.08 -13.60 -23.97
C GLY A 8 15.28 -12.32 -23.85
N ARG A 9 14.32 -12.05 -24.77
CA ARG A 9 13.44 -10.86 -24.71
C ARG A 9 12.46 -10.84 -23.53
N ARG A 10 12.00 -12.01 -23.07
CA ARG A 10 11.12 -12.11 -21.89
C ARG A 10 11.91 -12.06 -20.59
N LEU A 11 13.09 -12.66 -20.56
CA LEU A 11 14.02 -12.52 -19.45
C LEU A 11 14.49 -11.08 -19.35
N THR A 12 14.76 -10.38 -20.45
CA THR A 12 15.10 -8.94 -20.42
C THR A 12 13.91 -8.06 -20.12
N LEU A 13 12.66 -8.44 -20.39
CA LEU A 13 11.47 -7.72 -19.93
C LEU A 13 11.19 -7.93 -18.43
N ILE A 14 11.49 -9.11 -17.89
CA ILE A 14 11.39 -9.40 -16.45
C ILE A 14 12.57 -8.77 -15.73
N LEU A 15 13.80 -8.93 -16.22
CA LEU A 15 14.97 -8.23 -15.71
C LEU A 15 14.83 -6.74 -15.90
N SER A 16 14.20 -6.21 -16.95
CA SER A 16 13.97 -4.77 -17.07
C SER A 16 12.81 -4.27 -16.24
N SER A 17 11.75 -5.04 -16.01
CA SER A 17 10.67 -4.64 -15.09
C SER A 17 11.09 -4.81 -13.63
N LEU A 18 11.93 -5.79 -13.31
CA LEU A 18 12.56 -5.99 -12.01
C LEU A 18 13.74 -5.02 -11.82
N LEU A 19 14.52 -4.66 -12.86
CA LEU A 19 15.50 -3.57 -12.86
C LEU A 19 14.81 -2.22 -12.84
N VAL A 20 13.60 -2.07 -13.38
CA VAL A 20 12.83 -0.84 -13.28
C VAL A 20 12.17 -0.78 -11.91
N LEU A 21 11.74 -1.91 -11.32
CA LEU A 21 11.32 -1.96 -9.92
C LEU A 21 12.50 -1.70 -8.99
N LEU A 22 13.67 -2.31 -9.25
CA LEU A 22 14.92 -2.10 -8.53
C LEU A 22 15.52 -0.72 -8.81
N ASN A 23 15.41 -0.12 -9.99
CA ASN A 23 15.80 1.27 -10.28
C ASN A 23 14.72 2.27 -9.84
N LEU A 24 13.48 1.86 -9.57
CA LEU A 24 12.46 2.68 -8.91
C LEU A 24 12.57 2.58 -7.39
N LEU A 25 13.12 1.48 -6.87
CA LEU A 25 13.46 1.27 -5.47
C LEU A 25 14.89 1.78 -5.13
N ALA A 26 15.79 1.79 -6.10
CA ALA A 26 17.19 2.22 -5.99
C ALA A 26 17.46 3.52 -6.74
N SER A 27 16.52 4.05 -7.54
CA SER A 27 16.42 5.51 -7.56
C SER A 27 16.05 5.86 -6.14
N ASN A 28 17.08 6.29 -5.43
CA ASN A 28 17.01 7.31 -4.42
C ASN A 28 15.95 8.32 -4.89
N ALA A 29 14.68 8.04 -4.55
CA ALA A 29 13.60 8.99 -4.63
C ALA A 29 13.74 10.01 -3.50
N SER A 30 14.77 9.85 -2.65
CA SER A 30 15.65 10.98 -2.34
C SER A 30 16.32 11.47 -3.62
N ALA A 31 15.54 12.12 -4.49
CA ALA A 31 16.08 13.31 -5.11
C ALA A 31 16.44 14.17 -3.90
N THR A 32 17.67 14.01 -3.40
CA THR A 32 18.29 14.90 -2.44
C THR A 32 18.00 16.25 -3.01
N VAL A 33 17.07 16.95 -2.37
CA VAL A 33 16.69 18.30 -2.74
C VAL A 33 18.03 19.00 -2.88
N LYS A 34 18.44 19.29 -4.12
CA LYS A 34 19.58 20.18 -4.32
C LYS A 34 19.11 21.47 -3.66
N LYS A 35 19.68 21.72 -2.48
CA LYS A 35 19.37 22.78 -1.53
C LYS A 35 19.76 24.12 -2.15
N GLU A 36 19.06 24.53 -3.20
CA GLU A 36 19.21 25.84 -3.81
C GLU A 36 17.92 26.65 -3.65
N THR A 37 18.17 27.92 -3.32
CA THR A 37 17.28 29.01 -2.95
C THR A 37 16.02 29.06 -3.82
N GLY A 38 14.87 28.71 -3.24
CA GLY A 38 13.58 28.88 -3.91
C GLY A 38 12.45 29.12 -2.92
N LEU A 39 12.33 28.26 -1.91
CA LEU A 39 11.34 28.38 -0.82
C LEU A 39 11.98 27.85 0.47
N THR A 40 12.67 28.65 1.28
CA THR A 40 13.13 28.20 2.61
C THR A 40 11.97 28.28 3.58
N LEU A 41 11.32 27.13 3.85
CA LEU A 41 10.16 27.07 4.72
C LEU A 41 10.48 26.50 6.10
N PRO A 42 9.74 26.90 7.16
CA PRO A 42 10.01 26.49 8.54
C PRO A 42 10.15 24.98 8.72
N ARG A 43 9.33 24.19 8.02
CA ARG A 43 9.40 22.72 8.08
C ARG A 43 10.69 22.16 7.46
N THR A 44 11.15 22.72 6.34
CA THR A 44 12.44 22.31 5.74
C THR A 44 13.59 22.63 6.69
N TYR A 45 13.53 23.77 7.38
CA TYR A 45 14.51 24.11 8.41
C TYR A 45 14.42 23.18 9.63
N ALA A 46 13.21 22.84 10.07
CA ALA A 46 12.98 21.86 11.14
C ALA A 46 13.62 20.49 10.81
N ASP A 47 13.47 20.02 9.57
CA ASP A 47 14.09 18.77 9.13
C ASP A 47 15.62 18.88 9.09
N MET A 48 16.18 20.03 8.69
CA MET A 48 17.62 20.27 8.73
C MET A 48 18.19 20.24 10.16
N LEU A 49 17.45 20.76 11.15
CA LEU A 49 17.83 20.67 12.55
C LEU A 49 17.86 19.22 13.05
N LEU A 50 16.94 18.36 12.57
CA LEU A 50 16.93 16.94 12.92
C LEU A 50 18.10 16.19 12.30
N ASP A 51 18.44 16.49 11.04
CA ASP A 51 19.62 15.93 10.39
C ASP A 51 20.90 16.26 11.17
N ASP A 52 21.08 17.50 11.62
CA ASP A 52 22.20 17.91 12.48
C ASP A 52 22.16 17.17 13.84
N ALA A 53 20.98 17.14 14.49
CA ALA A 53 20.79 16.50 15.79
C ALA A 53 21.15 15.00 15.83
N ARG A 54 21.07 14.28 14.70
CA ARG A 54 21.48 12.88 14.59
C ARG A 54 22.98 12.68 14.80
N THR A 55 23.77 13.63 14.30
CA THR A 55 25.23 13.58 14.38
C THR A 55 25.76 14.01 15.74
N ARG A 56 24.97 14.80 16.48
CA ARG A 56 25.32 15.32 17.81
C ARG A 56 24.88 14.40 18.96
N ARG A 57 25.48 14.61 20.13
CA ARG A 57 25.18 13.84 21.37
C ARG A 57 24.79 14.76 22.52
N GLY A 58 24.19 14.17 23.55
CA GLY A 58 23.87 14.86 24.81
C GLY A 58 22.88 16.02 24.64
N ALA A 59 23.13 17.10 25.39
CA ALA A 59 22.24 18.26 25.49
C ALA A 59 22.09 19.01 24.15
N GLU A 60 23.16 19.11 23.35
CA GLU A 60 23.11 19.79 22.05
C GLU A 60 22.13 19.12 21.08
N ALA A 61 22.14 17.79 21.02
CA ALA A 61 21.18 17.05 20.20
C ALA A 61 19.74 17.28 20.68
N MET A 62 19.50 17.27 21.99
CA MET A 62 18.17 17.49 22.55
C MET A 62 17.65 18.91 22.27
N GLU A 63 18.53 19.91 22.31
CA GLU A 63 18.18 21.29 21.99
C GLU A 63 17.80 21.46 20.52
N LEU A 64 18.56 20.87 19.60
CA LEU A 64 18.22 20.88 18.17
C LEU A 64 16.88 20.20 17.88
N ILE A 65 16.58 19.07 18.54
CA ILE A 65 15.29 18.39 18.36
C ILE A 65 14.14 19.25 18.92
N LYS A 66 14.33 19.92 20.07
CA LYS A 66 13.33 20.84 20.62
C LYS A 66 13.06 22.00 19.67
N ARG A 67 14.10 22.63 19.12
CA ARG A 67 13.96 23.68 18.11
C ARG A 67 13.25 23.19 16.86
N SER A 68 13.54 21.97 16.41
CA SER A 68 12.79 21.35 15.32
C SER A 68 11.31 21.17 15.65
N LEU A 69 10.99 20.69 16.86
CA LEU A 69 9.60 20.51 17.31
C LEU A 69 8.84 21.82 17.51
N ILE A 70 9.54 22.90 17.86
CA ILE A 70 8.95 24.24 17.88
C ILE A 70 8.52 24.64 16.47
N LEU A 71 9.39 24.45 15.48
CA LEU A 71 9.13 24.83 14.10
C LEU A 71 8.13 23.90 13.39
N PHE A 72 8.14 22.62 13.74
CA PHE A 72 7.28 21.59 13.17
C PHE A 72 6.78 20.62 14.26
N PRO A 73 5.76 21.02 15.04
CA PRO A 73 5.27 20.24 16.18
C PRO A 73 4.69 18.89 15.83
N GLU A 74 4.27 18.71 14.56
CA GLU A 74 3.70 17.47 14.05
C GLU A 74 4.75 16.55 13.42
N ASN A 75 6.05 16.83 13.57
CA ASN A 75 7.10 16.00 12.98
C ASN A 75 7.23 14.65 13.72
N PRO A 76 6.79 13.52 13.15
CA PRO A 76 6.91 12.23 13.84
C PRO A 76 8.36 11.83 14.08
N GLU A 77 9.27 12.23 13.19
CA GLU A 77 10.69 11.92 13.25
C GLU A 77 11.37 12.54 14.46
N ALA A 78 11.03 13.80 14.76
CA ALA A 78 11.55 14.50 15.92
C ALA A 78 11.16 13.78 17.23
N TYR A 79 9.93 13.27 17.31
CA TYR A 79 9.48 12.50 18.47
C TYR A 79 10.16 11.13 18.58
N PHE A 80 10.40 10.44 17.48
CA PHE A 80 11.16 9.18 17.51
C PHE A 80 12.61 9.40 17.95
N LEU A 81 13.27 10.43 17.42
CA LEU A 81 14.63 10.78 17.81
C LEU A 81 14.70 11.25 19.27
N MET A 82 13.67 11.97 19.74
CA MET A 82 13.55 12.35 21.15
C MET A 82 13.34 11.14 22.05
N ALA A 83 12.56 10.15 21.61
CA ALA A 83 12.37 8.90 22.34
C ALA A 83 13.66 8.11 22.48
N GLU A 84 14.45 7.99 21.41
CA GLU A 84 15.75 7.30 21.40
C GLU A 84 16.75 7.91 22.39
N LYS A 85 16.76 9.24 22.52
CA LYS A 85 17.68 9.98 23.38
C LYS A 85 17.15 10.22 24.81
N SER A 86 15.96 9.70 25.15
CA SER A 86 15.31 9.92 26.45
C SER A 86 15.33 8.69 27.38
N PRO A 87 15.23 8.87 28.70
CA PRO A 87 15.04 7.76 29.65
C PRO A 87 13.73 7.00 29.40
N ALA A 88 13.66 5.73 29.82
CA ALA A 88 12.60 4.77 29.44
C ALA A 88 11.14 5.29 29.57
N LEU A 89 10.77 5.93 30.69
CA LEU A 89 9.40 6.42 30.90
C LEU A 89 9.03 7.55 29.93
N LEU A 90 9.96 8.48 29.72
CA LEU A 90 9.79 9.63 28.83
C LEU A 90 9.87 9.21 27.36
N ALA A 91 10.74 8.23 27.07
CA ALA A 91 10.89 7.61 25.76
C ALA A 91 9.57 7.01 25.27
N LEU A 92 8.84 6.28 26.12
CA LEU A 92 7.53 5.72 25.75
C LEU A 92 6.53 6.81 25.35
N ARG A 93 6.47 7.93 26.09
CA ARG A 93 5.56 9.05 25.78
C ARG A 93 5.88 9.67 24.41
N TYR A 94 7.15 9.94 24.14
CA TYR A 94 7.57 10.49 22.84
C TYR A 94 7.37 9.49 21.72
N PHE A 95 7.62 8.21 21.97
CA PHE A 95 7.36 7.14 21.01
C PHE A 95 5.89 7.08 20.59
N LEU A 96 4.95 7.14 21.55
CA LEU A 96 3.52 7.18 21.28
C LEU A 96 3.11 8.44 20.50
N LYS A 97 3.70 9.60 20.81
CA LYS A 97 3.52 10.82 20.01
C LYS A 97 4.03 10.64 18.58
N GLY A 98 5.21 10.06 18.39
CA GLY A 98 5.75 9.76 17.06
C GLY A 98 4.83 8.86 16.25
N MET A 99 4.24 7.83 16.86
CA MET A 99 3.23 6.97 16.22
C MET A 99 1.97 7.74 15.83
N TYR A 100 1.45 8.58 16.72
CA TYR A 100 0.29 9.43 16.45
C TYR A 100 0.57 10.39 15.28
N TYR A 101 1.69 11.11 15.33
CA TYR A 101 2.03 12.04 14.26
C TYR A 101 2.39 11.37 12.94
N SER A 102 2.78 10.09 12.94
CA SER A 102 3.01 9.33 11.70
C SER A 102 1.73 9.15 10.87
N VAL A 103 0.56 9.18 11.50
CA VAL A 103 -0.74 9.11 10.80
C VAL A 103 -1.39 10.48 10.61
N VAL A 104 -0.99 11.48 11.40
CA VAL A 104 -1.44 12.88 11.28
C VAL A 104 -0.68 13.62 10.18
N GLU A 105 0.63 13.44 10.08
CA GLU A 105 1.46 14.08 9.07
C GLU A 105 1.12 13.55 7.67
N THR A 106 1.09 14.45 6.68
CA THR A 106 0.58 14.17 5.34
C THR A 106 1.49 13.22 4.55
N TRP A 107 2.79 13.47 4.51
CA TRP A 107 3.74 12.64 3.76
C TRP A 107 3.94 11.26 4.38
N HIS A 108 4.01 11.15 5.70
CA HIS A 108 4.06 9.86 6.40
C HIS A 108 2.82 9.03 6.12
N LEU A 109 1.63 9.62 6.19
CA LEU A 109 0.39 8.93 5.85
C LEU A 109 0.39 8.45 4.38
N ILE A 110 0.85 9.29 3.45
CA ILE A 110 0.98 8.94 2.03
C ILE A 110 1.90 7.72 1.85
N ASN A 111 3.08 7.74 2.48
CA ASN A 111 4.04 6.64 2.39
C ASN A 111 3.52 5.35 3.04
N ILE A 112 2.92 5.42 4.22
CA ILE A 112 2.31 4.27 4.91
C ILE A 112 1.23 3.63 4.02
N ASN A 113 0.34 4.43 3.43
CA ASN A 113 -0.68 3.91 2.52
C ASN A 113 -0.06 3.23 1.29
N ALA A 114 0.99 3.81 0.71
CA ALA A 114 1.71 3.22 -0.41
C ALA A 114 2.28 1.83 -0.06
N ILE A 115 2.96 1.75 1.10
CA ILE A 115 3.56 0.51 1.63
C ILE A 115 2.46 -0.55 1.83
N LEU A 116 1.35 -0.20 2.47
CA LEU A 116 0.25 -1.13 2.74
C LEU A 116 -0.41 -1.64 1.46
N VAL A 117 -0.72 -0.76 0.50
CA VAL A 117 -1.36 -1.14 -0.76
C VAL A 117 -0.46 -2.07 -1.58
N LEU A 118 0.84 -1.75 -1.68
CA LEU A 118 1.79 -2.63 -2.38
C LEU A 118 1.94 -3.97 -1.66
N SER A 119 2.03 -3.96 -0.33
CA SER A 119 2.13 -5.17 0.49
C SER A 119 0.94 -6.10 0.28
N ILE A 120 -0.29 -5.57 0.21
CA ILE A 120 -1.49 -6.35 -0.11
C ILE A 120 -1.38 -6.99 -1.50
N ALA A 121 -0.96 -6.22 -2.51
CA ALA A 121 -0.84 -6.71 -3.88
C ALA A 121 0.19 -7.87 -3.96
N VAL A 122 1.36 -7.67 -3.36
CA VAL A 122 2.44 -8.67 -3.32
C VAL A 122 1.99 -9.91 -2.56
N ALA A 123 1.36 -9.76 -1.40
CA ALA A 123 0.91 -10.89 -0.58
C ALA A 123 -0.09 -11.78 -1.31
N ILE A 124 -1.11 -11.20 -1.95
CA ILE A 124 -2.13 -11.98 -2.65
C ILE A 124 -1.52 -12.64 -3.89
N PHE A 125 -0.75 -11.89 -4.70
CA PHE A 125 -0.13 -12.41 -5.91
C PHE A 125 0.82 -13.58 -5.62
N THR A 126 1.75 -13.40 -4.68
CA THR A 126 2.73 -14.44 -4.31
C THR A 126 2.06 -15.67 -3.72
N SER A 127 1.01 -15.50 -2.92
CA SER A 127 0.26 -16.61 -2.32
C SER A 127 -0.48 -17.43 -3.37
N LEU A 128 -1.13 -16.77 -4.33
CA LEU A 128 -1.80 -17.45 -5.44
C LEU A 128 -0.81 -18.12 -6.40
N ALA A 129 0.33 -17.47 -6.67
CA ALA A 129 1.39 -18.02 -7.50
C ALA A 129 1.99 -19.28 -6.85
N LEU A 130 2.34 -19.20 -5.57
CA LEU A 130 2.91 -20.31 -4.82
C LEU A 130 1.92 -21.46 -4.68
N PHE A 131 0.66 -21.17 -4.38
CA PHE A 131 -0.41 -22.18 -4.39
C PHE A 131 -0.52 -22.91 -5.73
N SER A 132 -0.52 -22.13 -6.82
CA SER A 132 -0.63 -22.67 -8.17
C SER A 132 0.57 -23.56 -8.50
N ILE A 133 1.79 -23.08 -8.26
CA ILE A 133 3.04 -23.81 -8.53
C ILE A 133 3.13 -25.09 -7.71
N LEU A 134 2.86 -25.04 -6.40
CA LEU A 134 3.03 -26.20 -5.52
C LEU A 134 1.99 -27.29 -5.74
N ARG A 135 0.76 -26.91 -6.14
CA ARG A 135 -0.33 -27.87 -6.36
C ARG A 135 -0.32 -28.44 -7.77
N MET A 136 0.20 -27.71 -8.75
CA MET A 136 0.17 -28.12 -10.17
C MET A 136 0.79 -29.50 -10.44
N PRO A 137 1.94 -29.91 -9.87
CA PRO A 137 2.49 -31.26 -10.12
C PRO A 137 1.51 -32.38 -9.75
N THR A 138 0.76 -32.19 -8.66
CA THR A 138 -0.23 -33.18 -8.23
C THR A 138 -1.45 -33.23 -9.13
N THR A 139 -1.85 -32.08 -9.67
CA THR A 139 -2.99 -31.90 -10.58
C THR A 139 -2.65 -32.33 -12.01
N ALA A 140 -1.43 -32.05 -12.48
CA ALA A 140 -0.97 -32.38 -13.84
C ALA A 140 -1.09 -33.87 -14.12
N ALA A 141 -0.75 -34.73 -13.14
CA ALA A 141 -0.94 -36.18 -13.26
C ALA A 141 -2.42 -36.57 -13.47
N LEU A 142 -3.37 -35.84 -12.87
CA LEU A 142 -4.80 -36.07 -13.06
C LEU A 142 -5.28 -35.59 -14.44
N VAL A 143 -4.75 -34.45 -14.88
CA VAL A 143 -5.05 -33.88 -16.21
C VAL A 143 -4.55 -34.80 -17.31
N ILE A 144 -3.31 -35.28 -17.19
CA ILE A 144 -2.71 -36.22 -18.16
C ILE A 144 -3.53 -37.51 -18.21
N HIS A 145 -3.87 -38.09 -17.05
CA HIS A 145 -4.70 -39.29 -17.01
C HIS A 145 -6.05 -39.09 -17.70
N GLU A 146 -6.71 -37.95 -17.48
CA GLU A 146 -8.00 -37.66 -18.11
C GLU A 146 -7.89 -37.43 -19.63
N ILE A 147 -6.77 -36.87 -20.10
CA ILE A 147 -6.49 -36.72 -21.53
C ILE A 147 -6.26 -38.08 -22.19
N ILE A 148 -5.58 -39.00 -21.50
CA ILE A 148 -5.36 -40.36 -21.98
C ILE A 148 -6.70 -41.10 -22.09
N GLU A 149 -7.61 -40.91 -21.13
CA GLU A 149 -8.96 -41.51 -21.17
C GLU A 149 -9.88 -40.87 -22.23
N ASP A 150 -9.77 -39.55 -22.46
CA ASP A 150 -10.57 -38.82 -23.45
C ASP A 150 -9.72 -37.72 -24.14
N PRO A 151 -9.19 -37.99 -25.35
CA PRO A 151 -8.29 -37.07 -26.05
C PRO A 151 -8.95 -35.75 -26.44
N ARG A 152 -10.29 -35.67 -26.51
CA ARG A 152 -11.00 -34.41 -26.83
C ARG A 152 -10.75 -33.34 -25.77
N LYS A 153 -10.39 -33.73 -24.54
CA LYS A 153 -10.13 -32.81 -23.43
C LYS A 153 -8.80 -32.08 -23.54
N VAL A 154 -7.94 -32.43 -24.50
CA VAL A 154 -6.74 -31.66 -24.84
C VAL A 154 -7.09 -30.20 -25.17
N ILE A 155 -8.30 -29.92 -25.65
CA ILE A 155 -8.75 -28.55 -25.95
C ILE A 155 -8.61 -27.60 -24.76
N PHE A 156 -8.72 -28.07 -23.51
CA PHE A 156 -8.53 -27.22 -22.32
C PHE A 156 -7.09 -26.69 -22.19
N MET A 157 -6.09 -27.30 -22.86
CA MET A 157 -4.73 -26.77 -22.89
C MET A 157 -4.62 -25.44 -23.63
N THR A 158 -5.58 -25.12 -24.51
CA THR A 158 -5.65 -23.81 -25.15
C THR A 158 -5.84 -22.67 -24.14
N LEU A 159 -6.39 -22.97 -22.95
CA LEU A 159 -6.51 -22.01 -21.86
C LEU A 159 -5.16 -21.53 -21.33
N LEU A 160 -4.04 -22.21 -21.64
CA LEU A 160 -2.70 -21.75 -21.30
C LEU A 160 -2.15 -20.71 -22.28
N ILE A 161 -2.73 -20.55 -23.47
CA ILE A 161 -2.24 -19.60 -24.50
C ILE A 161 -2.18 -18.15 -23.98
N PRO A 162 -3.20 -17.63 -23.25
CA PRO A 162 -3.15 -16.28 -22.66
C PRO A 162 -1.99 -16.05 -21.68
N SER A 163 -1.32 -17.11 -21.19
CA SER A 163 -0.12 -16.99 -20.33
C SER A 163 1.01 -16.18 -20.99
N ILE A 164 1.01 -16.04 -22.32
CA ILE A 164 1.94 -15.17 -23.06
C ILE A 164 1.79 -13.69 -22.66
N LEU A 165 0.60 -13.27 -22.23
CA LEU A 165 0.30 -11.90 -21.84
C LEU A 165 0.78 -11.54 -20.43
N GLY A 166 1.15 -12.53 -19.60
CA GLY A 166 1.75 -12.31 -18.28
C GLY A 166 1.35 -13.33 -17.23
N PHE A 167 2.02 -13.27 -16.08
CA PHE A 167 1.89 -14.25 -14.98
C PHE A 167 0.48 -14.37 -14.40
N TYR A 168 -0.32 -13.30 -14.40
CA TYR A 168 -1.71 -13.36 -13.95
C TYR A 168 -2.55 -14.35 -14.76
N PHE A 169 -2.33 -14.42 -16.08
CA PHE A 169 -3.03 -15.38 -16.95
C PHE A 169 -2.55 -16.82 -16.68
N THR A 170 -1.25 -17.01 -16.41
CA THR A 170 -0.70 -18.31 -16.00
C THR A 170 -1.32 -18.79 -14.70
N ILE A 171 -1.38 -17.93 -13.68
CA ILE A 171 -1.99 -18.24 -12.38
C ILE A 171 -3.46 -18.57 -12.56
N ALA A 172 -4.19 -17.77 -13.34
CA ALA A 172 -5.61 -18.01 -13.64
C ALA A 172 -5.85 -19.38 -14.29
N ALA A 173 -5.04 -19.75 -15.29
CA ALA A 173 -5.13 -21.04 -15.95
C ALA A 173 -4.80 -22.19 -14.99
N PHE A 174 -3.76 -22.06 -14.16
CA PHE A 174 -3.42 -23.07 -13.16
C PHE A 174 -4.52 -23.23 -12.11
N LEU A 175 -5.11 -22.13 -11.63
CA LEU A 175 -6.26 -22.16 -10.74
C LEU A 175 -7.44 -22.91 -11.37
N PHE A 176 -7.73 -22.67 -12.65
CA PHE A 176 -8.78 -23.40 -13.38
C PHE A 176 -8.51 -24.92 -13.37
N PHE A 177 -7.30 -25.36 -13.69
CA PHE A 177 -6.96 -26.78 -13.66
C PHE A 177 -7.03 -27.34 -12.25
N ILE A 178 -6.46 -26.67 -11.25
CA ILE A 178 -6.49 -27.12 -9.85
C ILE A 178 -7.94 -27.29 -9.36
N LEU A 179 -8.77 -26.28 -9.58
CA LEU A 179 -10.16 -26.25 -9.11
C LEU A 179 -11.05 -27.24 -9.87
N SER A 180 -10.66 -27.65 -11.08
CA SER A 180 -11.38 -28.68 -11.85
C SER A 180 -11.37 -30.06 -11.19
N TYR A 181 -10.39 -30.36 -10.33
CA TYR A 181 -10.24 -31.67 -9.66
C TYR A 181 -10.52 -31.61 -8.15
N VAL A 182 -11.09 -30.52 -7.64
CA VAL A 182 -11.50 -30.45 -6.24
C VAL A 182 -12.82 -31.22 -6.05
N ARG A 183 -12.77 -32.32 -5.28
CA ARG A 183 -13.89 -33.25 -5.09
C ARG A 183 -15.11 -32.63 -4.40
N LYS A 184 -14.91 -31.73 -3.43
CA LYS A 184 -15.99 -30.98 -2.80
C LYS A 184 -16.26 -29.72 -3.61
N LYS A 185 -17.44 -29.64 -4.22
CA LYS A 185 -17.90 -28.43 -4.91
C LYS A 185 -17.97 -27.27 -3.91
N THR A 186 -16.93 -26.45 -3.86
CA THR A 186 -16.90 -25.18 -3.13
C THR A 186 -16.88 -24.05 -4.15
N PRO A 187 -18.01 -23.76 -4.83
CA PRO A 187 -18.06 -22.69 -5.83
C PRO A 187 -17.62 -21.35 -5.23
N VAL A 188 -17.96 -21.13 -3.96
CA VAL A 188 -17.52 -19.97 -3.18
C VAL A 188 -15.99 -19.86 -3.16
N ALA A 189 -15.26 -20.90 -2.77
CA ALA A 189 -13.80 -20.85 -2.68
C ALA A 189 -13.14 -20.63 -4.05
N ALA A 190 -13.69 -21.20 -5.12
CA ALA A 190 -13.21 -20.96 -6.48
C ALA A 190 -13.37 -19.49 -6.88
N VAL A 191 -14.58 -18.94 -6.71
CA VAL A 191 -14.86 -17.53 -6.98
C VAL A 191 -13.98 -16.63 -6.13
N THR A 192 -13.81 -16.92 -4.83
CA THR A 192 -12.94 -16.14 -3.95
C THR A 192 -11.50 -16.08 -4.47
N LEU A 193 -10.91 -17.19 -4.93
CA LEU A 193 -9.53 -17.18 -5.44
C LEU A 193 -9.40 -16.35 -6.73
N PHE A 194 -10.34 -16.46 -7.67
CA PHE A 194 -10.34 -15.64 -8.88
C PHE A 194 -10.56 -14.15 -8.57
N VAL A 195 -11.46 -13.83 -7.63
CA VAL A 195 -11.69 -12.45 -7.17
C VAL A 195 -10.43 -11.89 -6.52
N LEU A 196 -9.78 -12.65 -5.63
CA LEU A 196 -8.50 -12.24 -5.02
C LEU A 196 -7.43 -11.98 -6.08
N MET A 197 -7.37 -12.81 -7.13
CA MET A 197 -6.43 -12.60 -8.23
C MET A 197 -6.70 -11.30 -8.98
N VAL A 198 -7.95 -11.04 -9.38
CA VAL A 198 -8.34 -9.78 -10.05
C VAL A 198 -8.09 -8.58 -9.14
N PHE A 199 -8.42 -8.71 -7.85
CA PHE A 199 -8.18 -7.68 -6.85
C PHE A 199 -6.68 -7.37 -6.69
N SER A 200 -5.81 -8.38 -6.68
CA SER A 200 -4.35 -8.16 -6.61
C SER A 200 -3.79 -7.42 -7.82
N LEU A 201 -4.31 -7.66 -9.03
CA LEU A 201 -3.97 -6.87 -10.21
C LEU A 201 -4.47 -5.42 -10.05
N PHE A 202 -5.69 -5.24 -9.57
CA PHE A 202 -6.24 -3.91 -9.33
C PHE A 202 -5.40 -3.12 -8.32
N THR A 203 -5.04 -3.70 -7.17
CA THR A 203 -4.19 -3.04 -6.16
C THR A 203 -2.80 -2.73 -6.68
N PHE A 204 -2.20 -3.62 -7.49
CA PHE A 204 -0.91 -3.36 -8.11
C PHE A 204 -0.98 -2.19 -9.12
N ARG A 205 -2.04 -2.15 -9.93
CA ARG A 205 -2.27 -1.05 -10.89
C ARG A 205 -2.57 0.26 -10.18
N PHE A 206 -3.34 0.22 -9.09
CA PHE A 206 -3.57 1.36 -8.23
C PHE A 206 -2.25 1.89 -7.69
N PHE A 207 -1.40 1.04 -7.09
CA PHE A 207 -0.10 1.44 -6.59
C PHE A 207 0.78 2.06 -7.67
N ASN A 208 0.85 1.47 -8.88
CA ASN A 208 1.63 2.03 -9.98
C ASN A 208 1.12 3.42 -10.40
N SER A 209 -0.20 3.60 -10.49
CA SER A 209 -0.79 4.90 -10.83
C SER A 209 -0.64 5.91 -9.68
N TYR A 210 -0.68 5.44 -8.44
CA TYR A 210 -0.46 6.23 -7.23
C TYR A 210 0.97 6.74 -7.17
N LEU A 211 1.95 5.86 -7.42
CA LEU A 211 3.37 6.22 -7.48
C LEU A 211 3.64 7.23 -8.60
N LYS A 212 3.10 7.02 -9.80
CA LYS A 212 3.20 8.00 -10.89
C LYS A 212 2.61 9.36 -10.51
N THR A 213 1.52 9.37 -9.76
CA THR A 213 0.87 10.60 -9.27
C THR A 213 1.74 11.30 -8.23
N LEU A 214 2.34 10.57 -7.29
CA LEU A 214 3.26 11.13 -6.29
C LEU A 214 4.59 11.62 -6.88
N LEU A 215 5.05 10.98 -7.94
CA LEU A 215 6.27 11.37 -8.66
C LEU A 215 6.01 12.47 -9.70
N SER A 216 4.76 12.78 -10.03
CA SER A 216 4.40 13.89 -10.92
C SER A 216 4.83 15.22 -10.29
N PRO A 217 5.61 16.05 -11.00
CA PRO A 217 6.05 17.35 -10.50
C PRO A 217 4.91 18.26 -10.06
N ASP A 218 3.79 18.27 -10.80
CA ASP A 218 2.65 19.14 -10.51
C ASP A 218 1.97 18.74 -9.19
N THR A 219 1.77 17.43 -8.97
CA THR A 219 1.16 16.94 -7.72
C THR A 219 2.08 17.20 -6.54
N ARG A 220 3.39 16.99 -6.73
CA ARG A 220 4.40 17.26 -5.70
C ARG A 220 4.43 18.74 -5.33
N ALA A 221 4.39 19.63 -6.31
CA ALA A 221 4.37 21.08 -6.08
C ALA A 221 3.17 21.51 -5.24
N ILE A 222 1.97 20.98 -5.53
CA ILE A 222 0.77 21.25 -4.74
C ILE A 222 0.98 20.80 -3.28
N ILE A 223 1.44 19.57 -3.06
CA ILE A 223 1.58 19.04 -1.69
C ILE A 223 2.66 19.81 -0.93
N SER A 224 3.85 20.00 -1.51
CA SER A 224 4.98 20.66 -0.84
C SER A 224 4.66 22.10 -0.44
N VAL A 225 4.06 22.91 -1.32
CA VAL A 225 3.73 24.31 -1.01
C VAL A 225 2.73 24.42 0.15
N ASN A 226 1.73 23.54 0.18
CA ASN A 226 0.68 23.53 1.21
C ASN A 226 1.11 22.87 2.53
N THR A 227 2.09 21.97 2.50
CA THR A 227 2.65 21.33 3.71
C THR A 227 3.81 22.10 4.32
N GLY A 228 4.24 23.20 3.68
CA GLY A 228 5.34 24.01 4.17
C GLY A 228 6.72 23.48 3.79
N GLU A 229 6.84 22.70 2.72
CA GLU A 229 8.11 22.17 2.24
C GLU A 229 8.63 22.92 1.02
N SER A 230 9.96 23.10 0.97
CA SER A 230 10.64 23.64 -0.20
C SER A 230 10.52 22.70 -1.39
N TYR A 231 10.15 23.23 -2.56
CA TYR A 231 10.25 22.49 -3.81
C TYR A 231 10.76 23.39 -4.94
N SER A 232 11.98 23.13 -5.40
CA SER A 232 12.58 23.84 -6.52
C SER A 232 11.77 23.61 -7.80
N GLY A 233 11.47 24.68 -8.51
CA GLY A 233 10.63 24.63 -9.71
C GLY A 233 9.12 24.51 -9.45
N ALA A 234 8.64 24.53 -8.20
CA ALA A 234 7.21 24.47 -7.87
C ALA A 234 6.38 25.47 -8.69
N LEU A 235 6.83 26.72 -8.78
CA LEU A 235 6.14 27.76 -9.55
C LEU A 235 5.99 27.39 -11.04
N ALA A 236 7.05 26.86 -11.66
CA ALA A 236 7.04 26.53 -13.08
C ALA A 236 6.04 25.41 -13.42
N PHE A 237 5.82 24.47 -12.49
CA PHE A 237 4.82 23.42 -12.63
C PHE A 237 3.41 23.92 -12.35
N LEU A 238 3.23 24.67 -11.25
CA LEU A 238 1.93 25.19 -10.84
C LEU A 238 1.36 26.20 -11.84
N LYS A 239 2.20 27.07 -12.42
CA LYS A 239 1.79 28.09 -13.42
C LYS A 239 1.13 27.48 -14.66
N LYS A 240 1.44 26.23 -15.01
CA LYS A 240 0.94 25.56 -16.23
C LYS A 240 -0.51 25.11 -16.14
N HIS A 241 -1.10 25.10 -14.94
CA HIS A 241 -2.40 24.49 -14.70
C HIS A 241 -3.39 25.51 -14.12
N ASP A 242 -4.54 25.66 -14.78
CA ASP A 242 -5.63 26.57 -14.38
C ASP A 242 -6.70 25.87 -13.49
N ASP A 243 -6.39 24.69 -12.95
CA ASP A 243 -7.29 24.04 -11.98
C ASP A 243 -7.18 24.70 -10.60
N ARG A 244 -8.29 24.69 -9.85
CA ARG A 244 -8.41 25.43 -8.58
C ARG A 244 -7.30 25.14 -7.57
N TYR A 245 -6.82 23.89 -7.50
CA TYR A 245 -5.82 23.51 -6.51
C TYR A 245 -4.43 23.97 -6.93
N SER A 246 -4.12 23.88 -8.23
CA SER A 246 -2.89 24.41 -8.80
C SER A 246 -2.83 25.93 -8.67
N MET A 247 -3.92 26.64 -8.99
CA MET A 247 -4.00 28.10 -8.83
C MET A 247 -3.84 28.53 -7.36
N PHE A 248 -4.56 27.89 -6.44
CA PHE A 248 -4.45 28.19 -5.00
C PHE A 248 -3.00 28.04 -4.50
N SER A 249 -2.37 26.93 -4.87
CA SER A 249 -0.99 26.63 -4.49
C SER A 249 0.02 27.55 -5.19
N TYR A 250 -0.26 27.97 -6.42
CA TYR A 250 0.56 28.91 -7.17
C TYR A 250 0.57 30.28 -6.49
N GLY A 251 -0.61 30.81 -6.13
CA GLY A 251 -0.72 32.07 -5.38
C GLY A 251 -0.01 32.01 -4.03
N LEU A 252 -0.15 30.88 -3.32
CA LEU A 252 0.52 30.67 -2.03
C LEU A 252 2.05 30.64 -2.17
N ALA A 253 2.56 29.99 -3.22
CA ALA A 253 3.99 29.96 -3.52
C ALA A 253 4.53 31.35 -3.89
N LEU A 254 3.80 32.13 -4.69
CA LEU A 254 4.18 33.50 -5.06
C LEU A 254 4.23 34.42 -3.85
N LEU A 255 3.22 34.36 -2.97
CA LEU A 255 3.19 35.13 -1.73
C LEU A 255 4.40 34.78 -0.84
N LYS A 256 4.71 33.50 -0.68
CA LYS A 256 5.88 33.04 0.11
C LYS A 256 7.22 33.45 -0.48
N MET A 257 7.29 33.76 -1.77
CA MET A 257 8.46 34.29 -2.45
C MET A 257 8.46 35.83 -2.57
N ASN A 258 7.54 36.51 -1.89
CA ASN A 258 7.35 37.95 -1.95
C ASN A 258 7.07 38.51 -3.37
N ARG A 259 6.49 37.69 -4.26
CA ARG A 259 6.05 38.11 -5.61
C ARG A 259 4.60 38.56 -5.55
N LEU A 260 4.38 39.67 -4.84
CA LEU A 260 3.06 40.09 -4.34
C LEU A 260 2.07 40.44 -5.46
N GLU A 261 2.47 41.21 -6.47
CA GLU A 261 1.56 41.57 -7.58
C GLU A 261 1.09 40.35 -8.37
N GLU A 262 2.00 39.41 -8.68
CA GLU A 262 1.59 38.16 -9.33
C GLU A 262 0.69 37.30 -8.43
N ALA A 263 0.89 37.32 -7.11
CA ALA A 263 0.03 36.61 -6.17
C ALA A 263 -1.38 37.25 -6.13
N LYS A 264 -1.47 38.58 -6.19
CA LYS A 264 -2.72 39.34 -6.25
C LYS A 264 -3.51 38.93 -7.49
N ASP A 265 -2.91 39.00 -8.67
CA ASP A 265 -3.53 38.60 -9.94
C ASP A 265 -4.08 37.16 -9.93
N VAL A 266 -3.34 36.24 -9.28
CA VAL A 266 -3.77 34.84 -9.17
C VAL A 266 -4.95 34.70 -8.23
N TYR A 267 -4.91 35.33 -7.06
CA TYR A 267 -5.96 35.22 -6.06
C TYR A 267 -7.23 35.99 -6.43
N GLU A 268 -7.13 37.12 -7.11
CA GLU A 268 -8.30 37.84 -7.66
C GLU A 268 -9.04 36.97 -8.68
N ARG A 269 -8.30 36.41 -9.66
CA ARG A 269 -8.88 35.46 -10.62
C ARG A 269 -9.48 34.23 -9.95
N LEU A 270 -8.82 33.70 -8.92
CA LEU A 270 -9.33 32.54 -8.19
C LEU A 270 -10.59 32.88 -7.38
N SER A 271 -10.66 34.07 -6.78
CA SER A 271 -11.81 34.54 -6.01
C SER A 271 -13.06 34.72 -6.88
N GLY A 272 -12.89 35.11 -8.15
CA GLY A 272 -13.99 35.17 -9.12
C GLY A 272 -14.50 33.79 -9.56
N LYS A 273 -13.66 32.74 -9.46
CA LYS A 273 -14.00 31.36 -9.83
C LYS A 273 -14.51 30.52 -8.67
N MET A 274 -14.18 30.88 -7.43
CA MET A 274 -14.39 30.03 -6.26
C MET A 274 -14.80 30.85 -5.03
N ASN A 275 -15.93 30.46 -4.44
CA ASN A 275 -16.39 31.00 -3.17
C ASN A 275 -15.70 30.26 -2.00
N ASP A 276 -14.45 30.59 -1.72
CA ASP A 276 -13.65 30.01 -0.63
C ASP A 276 -13.01 31.10 0.22
N ASP A 277 -13.37 31.18 1.49
CA ASP A 277 -12.87 32.20 2.41
C ASP A 277 -11.34 32.19 2.53
N ARG A 278 -10.67 31.04 2.32
CA ARG A 278 -9.21 30.94 2.36
C ARG A 278 -8.54 31.73 1.24
N VAL A 279 -9.21 31.81 0.08
CA VAL A 279 -8.76 32.64 -1.04
C VAL A 279 -8.85 34.12 -0.65
N LEU A 280 -9.94 34.53 0.00
CA LEU A 280 -10.12 35.91 0.46
C LEU A 280 -9.13 36.27 1.58
N ILE A 281 -8.87 35.36 2.53
CA ILE A 281 -7.86 35.55 3.58
C ILE A 281 -6.47 35.72 2.98
N ASN A 282 -6.09 34.86 2.03
CA ASN A 282 -4.76 34.96 1.40
C ASN A 282 -4.66 36.20 0.51
N LEU A 283 -5.72 36.57 -0.22
CA LEU A 283 -5.78 37.81 -1.01
C LEU A 283 -5.69 39.05 -0.12
N SER A 284 -6.35 39.04 1.05
CA SER A 284 -6.22 40.10 2.05
C SER A 284 -4.79 40.18 2.56
N GLY A 285 -4.15 39.04 2.85
CA GLY A 285 -2.73 39.00 3.20
C GLY A 285 -1.81 39.59 2.13
N VAL A 286 -2.07 39.31 0.85
CA VAL A 286 -1.35 39.96 -0.26
C VAL A 286 -1.58 41.47 -0.25
N ASN A 287 -2.82 41.94 -0.11
CA ASN A 287 -3.13 43.37 -0.08
C ASN A 287 -2.53 44.10 1.12
N LEU A 288 -2.50 43.46 2.29
CA LEU A 288 -1.81 43.97 3.47
C LEU A 288 -0.32 44.20 3.17
N LEU A 289 0.36 43.20 2.58
CA LEU A 289 1.79 43.32 2.24
C LEU A 289 2.07 44.36 1.14
N LEU A 290 1.08 44.65 0.29
CA LEU A 290 1.14 45.73 -0.71
C LEU A 290 0.77 47.12 -0.14
N GLY A 291 0.31 47.21 1.11
CA GLY A 291 -0.16 48.45 1.72
C GLY A 291 -1.60 48.86 1.38
N ASN A 292 -2.35 48.01 0.69
CA ASN A 292 -3.76 48.22 0.32
C ASN A 292 -4.67 47.85 1.51
N LEU A 293 -4.57 48.62 2.61
CA LEU A 293 -5.18 48.27 3.90
C LEU A 293 -6.72 48.25 3.86
N LYS A 294 -7.35 49.11 3.06
CA LYS A 294 -8.82 49.17 2.95
C LYS A 294 -9.37 47.93 2.27
N GLU A 295 -8.79 47.56 1.13
CA GLU A 295 -9.17 46.36 0.37
C GLU A 295 -8.92 45.10 1.20
N ALA A 296 -7.80 45.05 1.92
CA ALA A 296 -7.48 43.95 2.82
C ALA A 296 -8.53 43.81 3.94
N GLU A 297 -8.97 44.91 4.53
CA GLU A 297 -9.99 44.95 5.57
C GLU A 297 -11.35 44.48 5.05
N GLU A 298 -11.81 45.01 3.91
CA GLU A 298 -13.10 44.63 3.31
C GLU A 298 -13.17 43.13 3.00
N LEU A 299 -12.08 42.56 2.48
CA LEU A 299 -11.98 41.12 2.22
C LEU A 299 -12.12 40.28 3.49
N LEU A 300 -11.49 40.68 4.59
CA LEU A 300 -11.59 39.96 5.86
C LEU A 300 -12.95 40.17 6.53
N GLN A 301 -13.54 41.36 6.40
CA GLN A 301 -14.88 41.62 6.92
C GLN A 301 -15.89 40.65 6.28
N ARG A 302 -15.83 40.48 4.95
CA ARG A 302 -16.66 39.50 4.23
C ARG A 302 -16.47 38.06 4.72
N VAL A 303 -15.27 37.69 5.16
CA VAL A 303 -14.98 36.37 5.74
C VAL A 303 -15.60 36.27 7.14
N LEU A 304 -15.37 37.27 7.98
CA LEU A 304 -15.82 37.30 9.38
C LEU A 304 -17.33 37.41 9.52
N ASP A 305 -18.01 38.07 8.57
CA ASP A 305 -19.48 38.14 8.49
C ASP A 305 -20.11 36.76 8.24
N ARG A 306 -19.37 35.85 7.61
CA ARG A 306 -19.83 34.48 7.34
C ARG A 306 -19.51 33.55 8.49
N LYS A 307 -18.28 33.60 8.99
CA LYS A 307 -17.84 32.78 10.12
C LYS A 307 -16.60 33.34 10.83
N PRO A 308 -16.47 33.11 12.14
CA PRO A 308 -15.22 33.33 12.85
C PRO A 308 -14.07 32.54 12.21
N SER A 309 -12.88 33.17 12.11
CA SER A 309 -11.68 32.54 11.57
C SER A 309 -10.44 33.09 12.28
N VAL A 310 -9.57 32.18 12.73
CA VAL A 310 -8.32 32.52 13.44
C VAL A 310 -7.45 33.42 12.57
N SER A 311 -7.18 33.02 11.33
CA SER A 311 -6.35 33.79 10.40
C SER A 311 -6.98 35.12 10.04
N ALA A 312 -8.31 35.18 9.91
CA ALA A 312 -8.97 36.44 9.58
C ALA A 312 -8.92 37.43 10.75
N TYR A 313 -9.20 36.99 11.98
CA TYR A 313 -9.05 37.85 13.16
C TYR A 313 -7.59 38.26 13.38
N TYR A 314 -6.64 37.35 13.21
CA TYR A 314 -5.22 37.67 13.33
C TYR A 314 -4.79 38.70 12.28
N ASN A 315 -5.14 38.50 11.00
CA ASN A 315 -4.78 39.45 9.94
C ASN A 315 -5.51 40.80 10.12
N MET A 316 -6.75 40.79 10.61
CA MET A 316 -7.46 42.03 10.95
C MET A 316 -6.77 42.79 12.08
N SER A 317 -6.24 42.08 13.09
CA SER A 317 -5.46 42.72 14.16
C SER A 317 -4.23 43.44 13.64
N ILE A 318 -3.55 42.85 12.66
CA ILE A 318 -2.41 43.47 11.99
C ILE A 318 -2.85 44.71 11.22
N ILE A 319 -3.87 44.59 10.37
CA ILE A 319 -4.40 45.71 9.57
C ILE A 319 -4.80 46.89 10.48
N LYS A 320 -5.47 46.63 11.61
CA LYS A 320 -5.89 47.70 12.54
C LYS A 320 -4.70 48.39 13.21
N ARG A 321 -3.64 47.64 13.55
CA ARG A 321 -2.41 48.22 14.08
C ARG A 321 -1.66 49.04 13.04
N GLU A 322 -1.59 48.59 11.78
CA GLU A 322 -1.04 49.38 10.67
C GLU A 322 -1.85 50.66 10.41
N GLN A 323 -3.16 50.64 10.68
CA GLN A 323 -4.04 51.83 10.65
C GLN A 323 -3.97 52.69 11.94
N LEU A 324 -3.11 52.34 12.90
CA LEU A 324 -2.97 53.00 14.22
C LEU A 324 -4.22 52.90 15.13
N ASP A 325 -5.15 51.99 14.84
CA ASP A 325 -6.30 51.64 15.71
C ASP A 325 -5.92 50.47 16.63
N PHE A 326 -5.06 50.76 17.62
CA PHE A 326 -4.51 49.75 18.53
C PHE A 326 -5.60 49.04 19.35
N GLN A 327 -6.67 49.74 19.72
CA GLN A 327 -7.76 49.18 20.51
C GLN A 327 -8.48 48.07 19.74
N LYS A 328 -8.91 48.32 18.49
CA LYS A 328 -9.51 47.26 17.67
C LYS A 328 -8.48 46.19 17.31
N GLY A 329 -7.22 46.57 17.13
CA GLY A 329 -6.12 45.63 16.95
C GLY A 329 -6.08 44.58 18.06
N ASP A 330 -6.09 45.01 19.31
CA ASP A 330 -6.05 44.12 20.48
C ASP A 330 -7.32 43.29 20.64
N ASP A 331 -8.49 43.86 20.34
CA ASP A 331 -9.76 43.13 20.33
C ASP A 331 -9.73 41.96 19.33
N TYR A 332 -9.31 42.21 18.09
CA TYR A 332 -9.21 41.18 17.07
C TYR A 332 -8.13 40.14 17.38
N PHE A 333 -6.99 40.57 17.92
CA PHE A 333 -5.94 39.66 18.36
C PHE A 333 -6.43 38.73 19.47
N THR A 334 -7.15 39.26 20.45
CA THR A 334 -7.77 38.50 21.54
C THR A 334 -8.78 37.49 21.01
N ARG A 335 -9.60 37.88 20.02
CA ARG A 335 -10.53 36.94 19.35
C ARG A 335 -9.79 35.81 18.63
N ALA A 336 -8.67 36.10 17.97
CA ALA A 336 -7.86 35.08 17.31
C ALA A 336 -7.30 34.06 18.33
N ILE A 337 -6.75 34.55 19.45
CA ILE A 337 -6.23 33.71 20.53
C ILE A 337 -7.34 32.85 21.15
N ASN A 338 -8.51 33.44 21.43
CA ASN A 338 -9.61 32.72 22.06
C ASN A 338 -10.18 31.61 21.16
N LEU A 339 -10.03 31.73 19.84
CA LEU A 339 -10.39 30.67 18.90
C LEU A 339 -9.35 29.55 18.88
N ASP A 340 -8.06 29.88 18.84
CA ASP A 340 -6.98 28.89 18.75
C ASP A 340 -5.65 29.47 19.27
N PHE A 341 -5.42 29.34 20.58
CA PHE A 341 -4.23 29.84 21.25
C PHE A 341 -2.95 29.20 20.69
N ASP A 342 -2.98 27.88 20.47
CA ASP A 342 -1.81 27.11 20.05
C ASP A 342 -1.38 27.53 18.65
N ARG A 343 -2.33 27.68 17.71
CA ARG A 343 -2.04 28.13 16.33
C ARG A 343 -1.48 29.54 16.29
N VAL A 344 -2.06 30.48 17.03
CA VAL A 344 -1.58 31.88 17.04
C VAL A 344 -0.19 31.98 17.66
N THR A 345 0.05 31.28 18.77
CA THR A 345 1.34 31.28 19.46
C THR A 345 2.43 30.67 18.57
N LEU A 346 2.16 29.50 17.99
CA LEU A 346 3.07 28.85 17.04
C LEU A 346 3.41 29.77 15.86
N TYR A 347 2.39 30.41 15.26
CA TYR A 347 2.60 31.29 14.13
C TYR A 347 3.50 32.50 14.47
N ARG A 348 3.30 33.12 15.65
CA ARG A 348 4.15 34.22 16.11
C ARG A 348 5.58 33.78 16.40
N GLU A 349 5.77 32.58 16.95
CA GLU A 349 7.10 32.03 17.23
C GLU A 349 7.87 31.75 15.93
N LEU A 350 7.19 31.26 14.89
CA LEU A 350 7.80 31.06 13.56
C LEU A 350 8.28 32.37 12.90
N LEU A 351 7.70 33.50 13.27
CA LEU A 351 7.90 34.80 12.63
C LEU A 351 8.56 35.83 13.54
N SER A 352 8.96 35.45 14.75
CA SER A 352 9.54 36.38 15.73
C SER A 352 10.84 37.06 15.27
N SER A 353 11.47 36.55 14.21
CA SER A 353 12.65 37.15 13.57
C SER A 353 12.32 38.10 12.41
N GLU A 354 11.10 38.07 11.88
CA GLU A 354 10.70 38.94 10.78
C GLU A 354 10.22 40.27 11.33
N HIS A 355 10.91 41.35 10.97
CA HIS A 355 10.60 42.71 11.44
C HIS A 355 9.39 43.34 10.71
N LEU A 356 8.61 42.52 10.00
CA LEU A 356 7.50 42.93 9.13
C LEU A 356 6.18 42.27 9.55
N PRO A 357 5.04 42.95 9.36
CA PRO A 357 3.71 42.41 9.64
C PRO A 357 3.37 41.29 8.65
N MET A 358 3.56 40.03 9.09
CA MET A 358 3.32 38.87 8.26
C MET A 358 1.90 38.32 8.40
N PRO A 359 1.13 38.18 7.29
CA PRO A 359 -0.23 37.67 7.33
C PRO A 359 -0.26 36.16 7.56
N MET A 360 -1.10 35.71 8.49
CA MET A 360 -1.43 34.30 8.66
C MET A 360 -2.16 33.81 7.41
N VAL A 361 -1.48 32.95 6.65
CA VAL A 361 -1.99 32.39 5.40
C VAL A 361 -2.64 31.03 5.61
N GLU A 362 -3.64 30.76 4.78
CA GLU A 362 -4.36 29.49 4.71
C GLU A 362 -3.77 28.56 3.65
N THR A 363 -3.84 27.26 3.92
CA THR A 363 -3.39 26.20 3.02
C THR A 363 -4.53 25.25 2.62
N LEU A 364 -4.29 24.42 1.60
CA LEU A 364 -5.16 23.29 1.32
C LEU A 364 -5.09 22.29 2.47
N LYS A 365 -6.27 21.85 2.94
CA LYS A 365 -6.35 20.89 4.04
C LYS A 365 -5.91 19.51 3.56
N LYS A 366 -5.35 18.71 4.47
CA LYS A 366 -5.00 17.29 4.24
C LYS A 366 -6.04 16.47 3.44
N PRO A 367 -7.35 16.47 3.76
CA PRO A 367 -8.34 15.72 2.98
C PRO A 367 -8.42 16.17 1.51
N GLU A 368 -8.21 17.45 1.22
CA GLU A 368 -8.18 17.94 -0.16
C GLU A 368 -6.93 17.43 -0.88
N LEU A 369 -5.76 17.49 -0.24
CA LEU A 369 -4.52 16.92 -0.78
C LEU A 369 -4.66 15.43 -1.10
N LEU A 370 -5.24 14.65 -0.19
CA LEU A 370 -5.52 13.23 -0.42
C LEU A 370 -6.52 13.02 -1.56
N THR A 371 -7.55 13.87 -1.67
CA THR A 371 -8.53 13.81 -2.76
C THR A 371 -7.88 14.08 -4.12
N ILE A 372 -6.93 15.02 -4.19
CA ILE A 372 -6.15 15.29 -5.42
C ILE A 372 -5.38 14.03 -5.82
N ILE A 373 -4.66 13.40 -4.88
CA ILE A 373 -3.86 12.20 -5.15
C ILE A 373 -4.76 11.05 -5.61
N ILE A 374 -5.85 10.77 -4.89
CA ILE A 374 -6.76 9.66 -5.21
C ILE A 374 -7.46 9.90 -6.54
N SER A 375 -7.96 11.11 -6.81
CA SER A 375 -8.67 11.42 -8.05
C SER A 375 -7.75 11.31 -9.28
N ARG A 376 -6.52 11.83 -9.20
CA ARG A 376 -5.51 11.68 -10.25
C ARG A 376 -5.11 10.21 -10.44
N THR A 377 -4.95 9.46 -9.35
CA THR A 377 -4.70 8.01 -9.37
C THR A 377 -5.81 7.25 -10.09
N MET A 378 -7.07 7.51 -9.75
CA MET A 378 -8.22 6.83 -10.36
C MET A 378 -8.38 7.17 -11.85
N LYS A 379 -8.10 8.42 -12.24
CA LYS A 379 -8.06 8.81 -13.66
C LYS A 379 -7.01 8.00 -14.43
N GLY A 380 -5.80 7.84 -13.86
CA GLY A 380 -4.74 7.03 -14.45
C GLY A 380 -5.10 5.56 -14.63
N ILE A 381 -5.83 4.98 -13.67
CA ILE A 381 -6.32 3.59 -13.78
C ILE A 381 -7.37 3.43 -14.90
N ARG A 382 -8.34 4.35 -14.97
CA ARG A 382 -9.43 4.31 -15.97
C ARG A 382 -8.94 4.46 -17.41
N ALA A 383 -7.82 5.15 -17.62
CA ALA A 383 -7.26 5.39 -18.95
C ALA A 383 -6.74 4.12 -19.65
N ASP A 384 -6.40 3.06 -18.91
CA ASP A 384 -5.81 1.85 -19.50
C ASP A 384 -6.85 0.75 -19.76
N ARG A 385 -7.33 0.71 -21.00
CA ARG A 385 -8.32 -0.26 -21.51
C ARG A 385 -7.88 -1.73 -21.39
N LYS A 386 -6.58 -2.02 -21.30
CA LYS A 386 -6.09 -3.41 -21.12
C LYS A 386 -6.46 -4.00 -19.75
N ALA A 387 -6.93 -3.16 -18.82
CA ALA A 387 -7.39 -3.58 -17.49
C ALA A 387 -8.55 -4.61 -17.53
N LEU A 388 -9.38 -4.58 -18.57
CA LEU A 388 -10.58 -5.41 -18.66
C LEU A 388 -10.32 -6.84 -19.17
N VAL A 389 -9.16 -7.09 -19.78
CA VAL A 389 -8.85 -8.39 -20.40
C VAL A 389 -8.77 -9.52 -19.36
N LEU A 390 -8.10 -9.30 -18.22
CA LEU A 390 -8.00 -10.32 -17.18
C LEU A 390 -9.38 -10.62 -16.54
N PRO A 391 -10.19 -9.62 -16.10
CA PRO A 391 -11.55 -9.88 -15.61
C PRO A 391 -12.40 -10.70 -16.58
N ILE A 392 -12.43 -10.34 -17.87
CA ILE A 392 -13.20 -11.08 -18.89
C ILE A 392 -12.71 -12.53 -18.98
N TYR A 393 -11.40 -12.74 -19.02
CA TYR A 393 -10.81 -14.08 -19.02
C TYR A 393 -11.16 -14.87 -17.76
N THR A 394 -11.18 -14.25 -16.57
CA THR A 394 -11.59 -14.94 -15.33
C THR A 394 -13.06 -15.34 -15.32
N VAL A 395 -13.94 -14.51 -15.88
CA VAL A 395 -15.36 -14.86 -16.02
C VAL A 395 -15.53 -16.04 -16.97
N LEU A 396 -14.81 -16.06 -18.09
CA LEU A 396 -14.77 -17.20 -19.01
C LEU A 396 -14.32 -18.48 -18.29
N LEU A 397 -13.22 -18.42 -17.52
CA LEU A 397 -12.72 -19.57 -16.77
C LEU A 397 -13.72 -20.06 -15.71
N LEU A 398 -14.41 -19.16 -15.02
CA LEU A 398 -15.45 -19.50 -14.04
C LEU A 398 -16.64 -20.19 -14.70
N ILE A 399 -17.09 -19.71 -15.86
CA ILE A 399 -18.18 -20.33 -16.64
C ILE A 399 -17.75 -21.74 -17.08
N LEU A 400 -16.56 -21.90 -17.67
CA LEU A 400 -16.04 -23.20 -18.08
C LEU A 400 -15.89 -24.16 -16.89
N LEU A 401 -15.43 -23.67 -15.74
CA LEU A 401 -15.29 -24.46 -14.52
C LEU A 401 -16.66 -24.94 -14.03
N ALA A 402 -17.67 -24.07 -14.01
CA ALA A 402 -19.03 -24.41 -13.62
C ALA A 402 -19.66 -25.45 -14.55
N LEU A 403 -19.49 -25.31 -15.87
CA LEU A 403 -19.96 -26.28 -16.87
C LEU A 403 -19.29 -27.65 -16.69
N ARG A 404 -17.98 -27.66 -16.45
CA ARG A 404 -17.18 -28.88 -16.27
C ARG A 404 -17.56 -29.64 -14.99
N GLN A 405 -17.72 -28.92 -13.88
CA GLN A 405 -18.10 -29.52 -12.59
C GLN A 405 -19.55 -30.04 -12.55
N ARG A 406 -20.41 -29.69 -13.52
CA ARG A 406 -21.76 -30.26 -13.67
C ARG A 406 -21.75 -31.67 -14.28
N LYS A 407 -20.83 -31.97 -15.21
CA LYS A 407 -20.87 -33.18 -16.06
C LYS A 407 -19.80 -34.24 -15.75
N GLY A 408 -18.84 -33.97 -14.87
CA GLY A 408 -17.59 -34.74 -14.79
C GLY A 408 -17.58 -35.98 -13.89
N LYS A 409 -17.07 -37.10 -14.43
CA LYS A 409 -16.40 -38.17 -13.67
C LYS A 409 -14.98 -37.68 -13.34
N ILE A 410 -14.68 -37.39 -12.07
CA ILE A 410 -13.40 -36.78 -11.68
C ILE A 410 -12.46 -37.87 -11.17
N PRO A 411 -11.26 -38.06 -11.77
CA PRO A 411 -10.26 -38.98 -11.23
C PRO A 411 -9.71 -38.42 -9.91
N VAL A 412 -9.50 -39.30 -8.94
CA VAL A 412 -9.02 -38.94 -7.59
C VAL A 412 -7.82 -39.80 -7.21
N LYS A 413 -6.98 -39.29 -6.30
CA LYS A 413 -5.89 -40.08 -5.70
C LYS A 413 -6.37 -40.78 -4.44
N CYS A 414 -6.05 -42.05 -4.30
CA CYS A 414 -6.28 -42.82 -3.09
C CYS A 414 -5.51 -42.22 -1.90
N LYS A 415 -6.20 -41.91 -0.80
CA LYS A 415 -5.58 -41.34 0.41
C LYS A 415 -4.55 -42.25 1.08
N LYS A 416 -4.62 -43.57 0.84
CA LYS A 416 -3.76 -44.58 1.47
C LYS A 416 -2.50 -44.90 0.65
N CYS A 417 -2.65 -45.20 -0.64
CA CYS A 417 -1.55 -45.65 -1.51
C CYS A 417 -1.17 -44.66 -2.62
N GLY A 418 -1.92 -43.58 -2.83
CA GLY A 418 -1.66 -42.59 -3.87
C GLY A 418 -2.06 -42.97 -5.30
N LYS A 419 -2.58 -44.19 -5.54
CA LYS A 419 -3.07 -44.65 -6.85
C LYS A 419 -4.18 -43.72 -7.37
N ILE A 420 -4.09 -43.31 -8.63
CA ILE A 420 -5.14 -42.53 -9.32
C ILE A 420 -6.22 -43.52 -9.76
N TYR A 421 -7.48 -43.22 -9.47
CA TYR A 421 -8.62 -44.04 -9.84
C TYR A 421 -9.88 -43.19 -10.07
N CYS A 422 -10.84 -43.72 -10.82
CA CYS A 422 -12.14 -43.06 -11.04
C CYS A 422 -13.21 -43.67 -10.13
N PRO A 423 -13.86 -42.89 -9.24
CA PRO A 423 -14.90 -43.40 -8.34
C PRO A 423 -16.13 -43.98 -9.06
N VAL A 424 -16.37 -43.54 -10.30
CA VAL A 424 -17.52 -43.99 -11.11
C VAL A 424 -17.22 -45.30 -11.83
N CYS A 425 -15.97 -45.53 -12.24
CA CYS A 425 -15.57 -46.78 -12.90
C CYS A 425 -15.37 -47.92 -11.89
N GLU A 426 -14.80 -47.63 -10.70
CA GLU A 426 -14.57 -48.64 -9.64
C GLU A 426 -15.78 -48.82 -8.69
N ARG A 427 -17.00 -48.75 -9.25
CA ARG A 427 -18.35 -48.55 -8.66
C ARG A 427 -18.77 -49.25 -7.34
N ARG A 428 -17.95 -50.11 -6.72
CA ARG A 428 -18.29 -50.81 -5.44
C ARG A 428 -17.56 -50.30 -4.19
N VAL A 429 -16.63 -49.35 -4.31
CA VAL A 429 -15.79 -48.96 -3.17
C VAL A 429 -15.53 -47.45 -3.18
N SER A 430 -16.35 -46.67 -2.48
CA SER A 430 -16.01 -45.26 -2.21
C SER A 430 -16.03 -44.92 -0.71
N TRP A 431 -15.66 -45.90 0.13
CA TRP A 431 -15.46 -45.62 1.55
C TRP A 431 -14.19 -44.77 1.76
N ARG A 432 -14.36 -43.51 2.17
CA ARG A 432 -13.31 -42.56 2.59
C ARG A 432 -12.14 -42.31 1.60
N ASP A 433 -12.41 -42.21 0.29
CA ASP A 433 -11.41 -41.89 -0.74
C ASP A 433 -10.26 -42.92 -0.87
N ILE A 434 -10.60 -44.21 -0.75
CA ILE A 434 -9.68 -45.34 -0.89
C ILE A 434 -9.97 -46.06 -2.22
N CYS A 435 -8.93 -46.48 -2.96
CA CYS A 435 -9.10 -47.28 -4.18
C CYS A 435 -9.58 -48.70 -3.85
N SER A 436 -10.15 -49.38 -4.84
CA SER A 436 -10.62 -50.77 -4.70
C SER A 436 -9.57 -51.72 -4.11
N ASP A 437 -8.32 -51.66 -4.60
CA ASP A 437 -7.23 -52.51 -4.09
C ASP A 437 -6.96 -52.31 -2.59
N CYS A 438 -6.92 -51.06 -2.12
CA CYS A 438 -6.66 -50.77 -0.72
C CYS A 438 -7.85 -51.15 0.17
N PHE A 439 -9.07 -51.04 -0.33
CA PHE A 439 -10.25 -51.47 0.42
C PHE A 439 -10.30 -52.98 0.59
N LYS A 440 -10.07 -53.73 -0.51
CA LYS A 440 -10.07 -55.20 -0.47
C LYS A 440 -8.95 -55.76 0.40
N ASN A 441 -7.77 -55.15 0.39
CA ASN A 441 -6.63 -55.61 1.19
C ASN A 441 -6.66 -55.15 2.66
N LEU A 442 -7.19 -53.97 2.96
CA LEU A 442 -7.05 -53.33 4.28
C LEU A 442 -8.37 -53.21 5.07
N VAL A 443 -9.52 -53.36 4.42
CA VAL A 443 -10.84 -53.21 5.06
C VAL A 443 -11.63 -54.51 5.03
N THR A 444 -11.95 -55.04 3.84
CA THR A 444 -12.74 -56.27 3.71
C THR A 444 -11.92 -57.55 3.80
N LEU A 445 -10.59 -57.44 3.65
CA LEU A 445 -9.63 -58.54 3.81
C LEU A 445 -9.87 -59.71 2.83
N GLU A 446 -10.42 -59.44 1.65
CA GLU A 446 -10.78 -60.43 0.61
C GLU A 446 -9.59 -61.06 -0.12
N ARG A 447 -8.38 -60.52 0.06
CA ARG A 447 -7.17 -60.91 -0.69
C ARG A 447 -6.19 -61.71 0.16
N ASN A 448 -5.31 -62.45 -0.52
CA ASN A 448 -4.33 -63.32 0.09
C ASN A 448 -3.38 -62.57 1.05
N PRO A 449 -2.87 -63.21 2.12
CA PRO A 449 -2.02 -62.57 3.12
C PRO A 449 -0.78 -61.85 2.54
N GLU A 450 -0.13 -62.42 1.52
CA GLU A 450 1.04 -61.82 0.86
C GLU A 450 0.71 -60.49 0.17
N GLU A 451 -0.40 -60.44 -0.58
CA GLU A 451 -0.87 -59.22 -1.24
C GLU A 451 -1.24 -58.12 -0.23
N ARG A 452 -1.76 -58.54 0.93
CA ARG A 452 -2.09 -57.64 2.05
C ARG A 452 -0.84 -57.04 2.68
N ILE A 453 0.18 -57.84 2.97
CA ILE A 453 1.46 -57.35 3.52
C ILE A 453 2.11 -56.37 2.54
N ARG A 454 2.16 -56.71 1.24
CA ARG A 454 2.69 -55.83 0.19
C ARG A 454 1.95 -54.50 0.13
N THR A 455 0.61 -54.54 0.21
CA THR A 455 -0.22 -53.33 0.21
C THR A 455 -0.02 -52.50 1.47
N LEU A 456 0.10 -53.12 2.64
CA LEU A 456 0.40 -52.46 3.91
C LEU A 456 1.73 -51.70 3.84
N LEU A 457 2.81 -52.37 3.44
CA LEU A 457 4.13 -51.75 3.27
C LEU A 457 4.09 -50.56 2.29
N LYS A 458 3.46 -50.75 1.12
CA LYS A 458 3.29 -49.67 0.13
C LYS A 458 2.53 -48.47 0.69
N THR A 459 1.45 -48.68 1.45
CA THR A 459 0.70 -47.57 2.07
C THR A 459 1.47 -46.90 3.20
N TYR A 460 2.23 -47.67 3.99
CA TYR A 460 3.07 -47.14 5.05
C TYR A 460 4.16 -46.23 4.48
N GLU A 461 4.90 -46.69 3.47
CA GLU A 461 5.95 -45.90 2.81
C GLU A 461 5.39 -44.63 2.17
N TYR A 462 4.27 -44.74 1.45
CA TYR A 462 3.60 -43.59 0.84
C TYR A 462 3.19 -42.56 1.91
N GLN A 463 2.56 -42.99 2.99
CA GLN A 463 2.14 -42.09 4.08
C GLN A 463 3.32 -41.52 4.86
N ARG A 464 4.42 -42.27 5.02
CA ARG A 464 5.65 -41.80 5.66
C ARG A 464 6.28 -40.69 4.83
N LYS A 465 6.50 -40.93 3.53
CA LYS A 465 7.03 -39.92 2.59
C LYS A 465 6.14 -38.67 2.55
N ARG A 466 4.81 -38.85 2.46
CA ARG A 466 3.84 -37.74 2.48
C ARG A 466 3.93 -36.92 3.77
N ARG A 467 3.99 -37.57 4.94
CA ARG A 467 4.12 -36.89 6.25
C ARG A 467 5.44 -36.13 6.36
N GLN A 468 6.54 -36.71 5.90
CA GLN A 468 7.84 -36.04 5.88
C GLN A 468 7.82 -34.79 5.00
N ILE A 469 7.28 -34.90 3.78
CA ILE A 469 7.12 -33.75 2.86
C ILE A 469 6.23 -32.67 3.49
N LEU A 470 5.08 -33.04 4.06
CA LEU A 470 4.18 -32.08 4.71
C LEU A 470 4.85 -31.36 5.88
N ASN A 471 5.63 -32.07 6.71
CA ASN A 471 6.34 -31.46 7.84
C ASN A 471 7.46 -30.53 7.37
N LEU A 472 8.27 -30.96 6.40
CA LEU A 472 9.37 -30.17 5.85
C LEU A 472 8.85 -28.90 5.18
N LEU A 473 7.88 -29.03 4.28
CA LEU A 473 7.34 -27.89 3.55
C LEU A 473 6.47 -26.98 4.41
N SER A 474 5.81 -27.49 5.46
CA SER A 474 5.09 -26.62 6.42
C SER A 474 6.01 -25.83 7.34
N PHE A 475 7.27 -26.25 7.48
CA PHE A 475 8.28 -25.47 8.17
C PHE A 475 8.81 -24.35 7.28
N LEU A 476 9.10 -24.64 6.00
CA LEU A 476 9.59 -23.64 5.04
C LEU A 476 8.49 -22.64 4.62
N ILE A 477 7.28 -23.15 4.38
CA ILE A 477 6.16 -22.38 3.85
C ILE A 477 5.02 -22.48 4.86
N PRO A 478 4.83 -21.45 5.70
CA PRO A 478 3.82 -21.51 6.75
C PRO A 478 2.43 -21.69 6.15
N GLY A 479 1.69 -22.66 6.67
CA GLY A 479 0.36 -23.01 6.17
C GLY A 479 0.36 -23.98 4.98
N TYR A 480 1.51 -24.47 4.50
CA TYR A 480 1.59 -25.42 3.37
C TYR A 480 0.70 -26.67 3.55
N ALA A 481 0.73 -27.33 4.71
CA ALA A 481 -0.13 -28.49 4.92
C ALA A 481 -1.63 -28.15 4.86
N ILE A 482 -2.02 -26.93 5.28
CA ILE A 482 -3.41 -26.45 5.17
C ILE A 482 -3.74 -26.16 3.70
N LEU A 483 -2.79 -25.58 2.97
CA LEU A 483 -2.88 -25.28 1.54
C LEU A 483 -3.11 -26.54 0.68
N MET A 484 -2.44 -27.64 1.03
CA MET A 484 -2.56 -28.94 0.36
C MET A 484 -3.76 -29.76 0.84
N SER A 485 -4.44 -29.33 1.90
CA SER A 485 -5.65 -29.99 2.40
C SER A 485 -6.92 -29.53 1.66
N ASP A 486 -8.06 -30.10 2.03
CA ASP A 486 -9.39 -29.66 1.57
C ASP A 486 -9.74 -28.22 1.99
N ARG A 487 -8.94 -27.60 2.88
CA ARG A 487 -9.13 -26.23 3.39
C ARG A 487 -8.15 -25.24 2.76
N PHE A 488 -7.84 -25.42 1.48
CA PHE A 488 -6.82 -24.63 0.77
C PHE A 488 -7.04 -23.11 0.88
N ALA A 489 -8.29 -22.63 0.87
CA ALA A 489 -8.59 -21.20 1.02
C ALA A 489 -8.09 -20.62 2.35
N ARG A 490 -8.21 -21.38 3.46
CA ARG A 490 -7.64 -20.97 4.76
C ARG A 490 -6.12 -20.96 4.72
N GLY A 491 -5.52 -21.92 4.00
CA GLY A 491 -4.07 -21.96 3.77
C GLY A 491 -3.58 -20.73 3.00
N VAL A 492 -4.30 -20.32 1.94
CA VAL A 492 -4.01 -19.09 1.18
C VAL A 492 -4.11 -17.87 2.08
N VAL A 493 -5.16 -17.73 2.90
CA VAL A 493 -5.30 -16.57 3.80
C VAL A 493 -4.16 -16.51 4.82
N ILE A 494 -3.83 -17.60 5.50
CA ILE A 494 -2.75 -17.63 6.50
C ILE A 494 -1.40 -17.29 5.85
N PHE A 495 -1.12 -17.88 4.69
CA PHE A 495 0.12 -17.61 3.98
C PHE A 495 0.17 -16.15 3.49
N SER A 496 -0.92 -15.63 2.92
CA SER A 496 -1.05 -14.22 2.54
C SER A 496 -0.83 -13.28 3.72
N SER A 497 -1.34 -13.58 4.91
CA SER A 497 -1.12 -12.74 6.11
C SER A 497 0.35 -12.65 6.49
N ILE A 498 1.10 -13.76 6.42
CA ILE A 498 2.52 -13.77 6.74
C ILE A 498 3.31 -13.03 5.65
N VAL A 499 3.04 -13.30 4.37
CA VAL A 499 3.72 -12.60 3.28
C VAL A 499 3.41 -11.11 3.29
N PHE A 500 2.18 -10.71 3.63
CA PHE A 500 1.81 -9.30 3.82
C PHE A 500 2.70 -8.62 4.86
N LEU A 501 2.85 -9.20 6.05
CA LEU A 501 3.69 -8.64 7.10
C LEU A 501 5.17 -8.59 6.71
N LEU A 502 5.69 -9.65 6.09
CA LEU A 502 7.08 -9.67 5.59
C LEU A 502 7.29 -8.64 4.46
N SER A 503 6.29 -8.44 3.60
CA SER A 503 6.35 -7.44 2.55
C SER A 503 6.34 -6.02 3.11
N ILE A 504 5.62 -5.75 4.21
CA ILE A 504 5.73 -4.47 4.93
C ILE A 504 7.17 -4.26 5.41
N VAL A 505 7.78 -5.27 6.03
CA VAL A 505 9.16 -5.19 6.53
C VAL A 505 10.14 -4.83 5.42
N PHE A 506 10.02 -5.50 4.26
CA PHE A 506 10.88 -5.26 3.11
C PHE A 506 10.60 -3.90 2.45
N ILE A 507 9.35 -3.63 2.06
CA ILE A 507 8.97 -2.45 1.29
C ILE A 507 9.23 -1.17 2.09
N SER A 508 8.91 -1.13 3.39
CA SER A 508 9.15 0.05 4.22
C SER A 508 10.62 0.38 4.44
N GLY A 509 11.54 -0.55 4.14
CA GLY A 509 12.98 -0.27 4.14
C GLY A 509 13.46 0.52 2.92
N TYR A 510 12.77 0.40 1.78
CA TYR A 510 13.18 1.01 0.50
C TYR A 510 12.25 2.12 0.04
N PHE A 511 10.95 2.03 0.35
CA PHE A 511 9.96 2.98 -0.12
C PHE A 511 9.95 4.23 0.77
N LYS A 512 10.63 5.27 0.32
CA LYS A 512 10.66 6.60 0.96
C LYS A 512 10.48 7.68 -0.10
N VAL A 513 9.31 8.34 -0.09
CA VAL A 513 9.02 9.46 -0.98
C VAL A 513 8.90 10.73 -0.14
N ASN A 514 9.82 11.67 -0.37
CA ASN A 514 9.80 13.00 0.23
C ASN A 514 9.77 13.00 1.77
N ILE A 515 10.39 11.99 2.37
CA ILE A 515 10.69 11.97 3.80
C ILE A 515 12.18 11.64 3.89
N PRO A 516 13.04 12.65 4.11
CA PRO A 516 14.48 12.54 3.90
C PRO A 516 15.13 11.50 4.81
N SER A 517 14.57 11.27 6.00
CA SER A 517 15.32 10.60 7.05
C SER A 517 14.51 9.59 7.89
N SER A 518 13.20 9.46 7.63
CA SER A 518 12.32 8.56 8.42
C SER A 518 12.68 7.10 8.27
N ASP A 519 12.84 6.45 9.41
CA ASP A 519 12.85 5.00 9.49
C ASP A 519 11.50 4.53 9.99
N PHE A 520 10.77 3.82 9.12
CA PHE A 520 9.59 3.04 9.49
C PHE A 520 9.96 1.83 10.38
N LEU A 521 10.94 1.98 11.27
CA LEU A 521 11.48 0.95 12.15
C LEU A 521 10.39 0.32 13.02
N VAL A 522 9.52 1.13 13.61
CA VAL A 522 8.40 0.64 14.42
C VAL A 522 7.47 -0.25 13.61
N LEU A 523 7.11 0.19 12.40
CA LEU A 523 6.27 -0.57 11.49
C LEU A 523 6.94 -1.88 11.08
N ARG A 524 8.27 -1.88 10.84
CA ARG A 524 9.05 -3.08 10.53
C ARG A 524 9.09 -4.06 11.71
N LEU A 525 9.47 -3.61 12.90
CA LEU A 525 9.61 -4.45 14.08
C LEU A 525 8.26 -5.05 14.52
N SER A 526 7.20 -4.24 14.52
CA SER A 526 5.85 -4.72 14.84
C SER A 526 5.34 -5.74 13.83
N SER A 527 5.55 -5.50 12.53
CA SER A 527 5.18 -6.45 11.46
C SER A 527 5.97 -7.75 11.56
N LEU A 528 7.28 -7.67 11.84
CA LEU A 528 8.15 -8.84 12.02
C LEU A 528 7.71 -9.66 13.23
N ALA A 529 7.51 -9.03 14.38
CA ALA A 529 7.05 -9.71 15.59
C ALA A 529 5.70 -10.42 15.36
N LEU A 530 4.73 -9.75 14.74
CA LEU A 530 3.44 -10.34 14.42
C LEU A 530 3.57 -11.50 13.43
N SER A 531 4.46 -11.39 12.44
CA SER A 531 4.71 -12.47 11.47
C SER A 531 5.26 -13.74 12.15
N ILE A 532 6.17 -13.58 13.13
CA ILE A 532 6.73 -14.67 13.91
C ILE A 532 5.64 -15.34 14.76
N ILE A 533 4.78 -14.56 15.41
CA ILE A 533 3.66 -15.08 16.21
C ILE A 533 2.73 -15.93 15.33
N ILE A 534 2.30 -15.42 14.17
CA ILE A 534 1.42 -16.14 13.25
C ILE A 534 2.11 -17.40 12.71
N TYR A 535 3.41 -17.32 12.39
CA TYR A 535 4.22 -18.46 11.94
C TYR A 535 4.25 -19.58 12.98
N VAL A 536 4.63 -19.26 14.23
CA VAL A 536 4.73 -20.23 15.33
C VAL A 536 3.38 -20.87 15.61
N PHE A 537 2.31 -20.08 15.69
CA PHE A 537 0.96 -20.58 15.89
C PHE A 537 0.54 -21.56 14.78
N THR A 538 0.82 -21.21 13.52
CA THR A 538 0.51 -22.06 12.36
C THR A 538 1.30 -23.36 12.40
N LEU A 539 2.58 -23.32 12.76
CA LEU A 539 3.43 -24.50 12.87
C LEU A 539 2.92 -25.46 13.96
N LEU A 540 2.57 -24.94 15.14
CA LEU A 540 1.99 -25.74 16.23
C LEU A 540 0.65 -26.37 15.83
N TYR A 541 -0.22 -25.59 15.17
CA TYR A 541 -1.50 -26.08 14.66
C TYR A 541 -1.32 -27.23 13.66
N VAL A 542 -0.42 -27.07 12.68
CA VAL A 542 -0.14 -28.10 11.67
C VAL A 542 0.46 -29.35 12.31
N ARG A 543 1.46 -29.22 13.19
CA ARG A 543 2.08 -30.38 13.87
C ARG A 543 1.05 -31.19 14.65
N LYS A 544 0.15 -30.53 15.39
CA LYS A 544 -0.94 -31.20 16.12
C LYS A 544 -1.89 -31.96 15.19
N ARG A 545 -2.22 -31.38 14.03
CA ARG A 545 -3.13 -31.98 13.02
C ARG A 545 -2.49 -33.15 12.27
N VAL A 546 -1.22 -33.03 11.88
CA VAL A 546 -0.47 -34.10 11.19
C VAL A 546 -0.30 -35.31 12.11
N ARG A 547 0.01 -35.11 13.40
CA ARG A 547 0.08 -36.20 14.40
C ARG A 547 -1.25 -36.95 14.55
N LYS A 548 -2.38 -36.25 14.48
CA LYS A 548 -3.73 -36.86 14.53
C LYS A 548 -4.16 -37.53 13.22
N GLY A 549 -3.36 -37.46 12.15
CA GLY A 549 -3.70 -38.01 10.83
C GLY A 549 -4.83 -37.26 10.10
N TRP A 550 -5.07 -35.99 10.47
CA TRP A 550 -6.22 -35.20 9.98
C TRP A 550 -5.93 -34.41 8.69
N LEU A 551 -4.70 -34.47 8.15
CA LEU A 551 -4.23 -33.72 6.97
C LEU A 551 -3.70 -34.62 5.85
#